data_AF-A0A0H3C3E7-F1
#
_entry.id   AF-A0A0H3C3E7-F1
#
_cell.length_a   1.000
_cell.length_b   1.000
_cell.length_c   1.000
_cell.angle_alpha   90.00
_cell.angle_beta   90.00
_cell.angle_gamma   90.00
#
_symmetry.space_group_name_H-M   'P 1'
#
loop_
_entity.id
_entity.type
_entity.pdbx_description
1 polymer ?
#
loop_
_entity_poly.entity_id
_entity_poly.type
_entity_poly.pdbx_seq_one_letter_code
_entity_poly.pdbx_strand_id
1 'polypeptide(L)'
;MKYNTIISIFVCLFLTACNPDFNTNKKRTLSKGIISNQDADSDKIIKNKLLDDLINLIEKANADREKYVKKMEEEPSDQYGMLAVFGGMYWAESPRELISDTGSERSIRYRRRVYSILLNAIETNELKKFSEIRILSIKVLEIFSLFNLFGSTLDDVVVHLYSKKDTLGKLDISNLKRLKNLFEKLLSIKTIVSKMSKRLLLDYQNNENFIKTDNAKLGSYVVALSNQIQEKYNEAERLKSEIILIYTL
;
A
#
# COMPACT_ATOMS: atom_id res chain seq x y z
N MET A 1 -11.78 38.79 22.63
CA MET A 1 -11.67 37.70 23.62
C MET A 1 -11.00 36.52 22.95
N LYS A 2 -9.89 36.06 23.53
CA LYS A 2 -8.95 35.09 22.97
C LYS A 2 -9.55 33.68 23.06
N TYR A 3 -9.61 32.95 21.94
CA TYR A 3 -9.88 31.52 21.95
C TYR A 3 -8.55 30.79 21.70
N ASN A 4 -8.15 30.00 22.70
CA ASN A 4 -6.93 29.21 22.69
C ASN A 4 -7.11 28.01 21.76
N THR A 5 -6.36 27.99 20.66
CA THR A 5 -6.20 26.83 19.79
C THR A 5 -5.31 25.81 20.52
N ILE A 6 -5.90 24.74 21.05
CA ILE A 6 -5.13 23.57 21.50
C ILE A 6 -4.80 22.74 20.27
N ILE A 7 -3.63 23.01 19.68
CA ILE A 7 -3.00 22.14 18.68
C ILE A 7 -2.43 20.95 19.44
N SER A 8 -3.05 19.78 19.31
CA SER A 8 -2.49 18.54 19.82
C SER A 8 -1.35 18.10 18.89
N ILE A 9 -0.13 18.49 19.25
CA ILE A 9 1.12 18.07 18.59
C ILE A 9 1.42 16.65 19.10
N PHE A 10 1.22 15.64 18.26
CA PHE A 10 1.75 14.30 18.50
C PHE A 10 3.26 14.32 18.22
N VAL A 11 4.06 14.56 19.26
CA VAL A 11 5.51 14.40 19.23
C VAL A 11 5.84 12.92 19.45
N CYS A 12 6.24 12.21 18.40
CA CYS A 12 6.90 10.92 18.55
C CYS A 12 8.32 11.12 19.10
N LEU A 13 8.46 11.11 20.43
CA LEU A 13 9.75 10.97 21.11
C LEU A 13 10.26 9.53 20.88
N PHE A 14 11.12 9.36 19.87
CA PHE A 14 12.05 8.23 19.87
C PHE A 14 13.14 8.53 20.90
N LEU A 15 13.01 7.93 22.07
CA LEU A 15 14.09 7.87 23.05
C LEU A 15 15.24 7.04 22.45
N THR A 16 16.27 7.73 21.96
CA THR A 16 17.61 7.18 21.84
C THR A 16 18.11 6.89 23.25
N ALA A 17 18.15 5.61 23.62
CA ALA A 17 18.93 5.17 24.77
C ALA A 17 20.41 5.34 24.43
N CYS A 18 20.99 6.46 24.86
CA CYS A 18 22.40 6.50 25.21
C CYS A 18 22.61 5.57 26.41
N ASN A 19 23.59 4.69 26.35
CA ASN A 19 24.29 4.27 27.56
C ASN A 19 25.81 4.29 27.30
N PRO A 20 26.61 4.62 28.32
CA PRO A 20 27.90 5.27 28.15
C PRO A 20 29.07 4.29 27.99
N ASP A 21 30.14 4.87 27.47
CA ASP A 21 31.53 4.42 27.45
C ASP A 21 31.94 3.49 28.61
N PHE A 22 32.62 2.39 28.25
CA PHE A 22 33.71 1.85 29.07
C PHE A 22 34.95 1.61 28.20
N ASN A 23 35.87 2.55 28.35
CA ASN A 23 37.24 2.49 27.90
C ASN A 23 37.99 1.36 28.63
N THR A 24 38.54 0.39 27.89
CA THR A 24 39.75 -0.32 28.33
C THR A 24 40.72 -0.48 27.16
N ASN A 25 41.82 0.25 27.25
CA ASN A 25 43.03 0.03 26.49
C ASN A 25 43.47 -1.44 26.57
N LYS A 26 43.30 -2.21 25.48
CA LYS A 26 44.03 -3.45 25.29
C LYS A 26 44.90 -3.34 24.03
N LYS A 27 46.20 -3.23 24.32
CA LYS A 27 47.35 -3.25 23.43
C LYS A 27 47.11 -4.11 22.17
N ARG A 28 47.13 -3.48 20.99
CA ARG A 28 47.26 -4.16 19.69
C ARG A 28 48.50 -5.06 19.73
N THR A 29 48.29 -6.36 19.61
CA THR A 29 49.33 -7.27 19.13
C THR A 29 48.97 -7.60 17.68
N LEU A 30 49.87 -7.24 16.78
CA LEU A 30 49.75 -7.42 15.35
C LEU A 30 49.91 -8.93 15.05
N SER A 31 48.81 -9.67 14.87
CA SER A 31 48.88 -11.01 14.29
C SER A 31 48.46 -10.94 12.83
N LYS A 32 49.47 -11.14 11.96
CA LYS A 32 49.35 -11.44 10.54
C LYS A 32 48.18 -12.38 10.25
N GLY A 33 47.34 -11.96 9.29
CA GLY A 33 46.72 -12.80 8.28
C GLY A 33 46.04 -14.09 8.73
N ILE A 34 44.78 -13.99 9.14
CA ILE A 34 43.77 -15.02 8.86
C ILE A 34 42.51 -14.26 8.44
N ILE A 35 42.30 -14.08 7.13
CA ILE A 35 40.96 -13.80 6.61
C ILE A 35 40.20 -15.11 6.85
N SER A 36 39.40 -15.13 7.89
CA SER A 36 38.74 -16.35 8.36
C SER A 36 37.61 -16.72 7.39
N ASN A 37 37.50 -18.00 7.06
CA ASN A 37 36.36 -18.56 6.33
C ASN A 37 35.02 -18.43 7.10
N GLN A 38 35.02 -17.87 8.33
CA GLN A 38 33.80 -17.64 9.13
C GLN A 38 32.95 -16.49 8.60
N ASP A 39 33.57 -15.45 8.03
CA ASP A 39 32.83 -14.29 7.50
C ASP A 39 32.07 -14.66 6.20
N ALA A 40 32.70 -15.45 5.33
CA ALA A 40 32.07 -15.92 4.09
C ALA A 40 30.90 -16.88 4.33
N ASP A 41 30.98 -17.71 5.38
CA ASP A 41 29.90 -18.62 5.78
C ASP A 41 28.73 -17.86 6.42
N SER A 42 29.03 -16.85 7.26
CA SER A 42 28.03 -15.94 7.83
C SER A 42 27.27 -15.15 6.76
N ASP A 43 27.98 -14.56 5.79
CA ASP A 43 27.37 -13.80 4.69
C ASP A 43 26.47 -14.69 3.81
N LYS A 44 26.87 -15.94 3.59
CA LYS A 44 26.05 -16.93 2.87
C LYS A 44 24.77 -17.26 3.63
N ILE A 45 24.85 -17.46 4.95
CA ILE A 45 23.67 -17.71 5.80
C ILE A 45 22.72 -16.50 5.77
N ILE A 46 23.25 -15.28 5.93
CA ILE A 46 22.46 -14.04 5.87
C ILE A 46 21.77 -13.89 4.51
N LYS A 47 22.51 -14.13 3.42
CA LYS A 47 21.97 -14.04 2.06
C LYS A 47 20.85 -15.04 1.83
N ASN A 48 21.04 -16.30 2.21
CA ASN A 48 20.02 -17.34 2.04
C ASN A 48 18.74 -17.00 2.81
N LYS A 49 18.86 -16.55 4.06
CA LYS A 49 17.70 -16.12 4.85
C LYS A 49 16.95 -14.96 4.19
N LEU A 50 17.66 -13.96 3.67
CA LEU A 50 17.05 -12.83 2.97
C LEU A 50 16.32 -13.26 1.70
N LEU A 51 16.87 -14.22 0.95
CA LEU A 51 16.24 -14.79 -0.24
C LEU A 51 14.95 -15.51 0.13
N ASP A 52 14.99 -16.38 1.14
CA ASP A 52 13.81 -17.11 1.61
C ASP A 52 12.71 -16.15 2.08
N ASP A 53 13.06 -15.15 2.90
CA ASP A 53 12.14 -14.12 3.38
C ASP A 53 11.50 -13.34 2.22
N LEU A 54 12.30 -12.94 1.22
CA LEU A 54 11.82 -12.20 0.04
C LEU A 54 10.92 -13.05 -0.84
N ILE A 55 11.30 -14.30 -1.12
CA ILE A 55 10.50 -15.22 -1.92
C ILE A 55 9.16 -15.44 -1.24
N ASN A 56 9.15 -15.74 0.05
CA ASN A 56 7.92 -15.91 0.83
C ASN A 56 7.03 -14.65 0.79
N LEU A 57 7.63 -13.45 0.87
CA LEU A 57 6.90 -12.19 0.80
C LEU A 57 6.28 -11.96 -0.59
N ILE A 58 7.04 -12.24 -1.66
CA ILE A 58 6.60 -12.13 -3.05
C ILE A 58 5.48 -13.13 -3.35
N GLU A 59 5.61 -14.37 -2.90
CA GLU A 59 4.58 -15.39 -3.08
C GLU A 59 3.30 -15.04 -2.35
N LYS A 60 3.40 -14.56 -1.10
CA LYS A 60 2.23 -14.09 -0.34
C LYS A 60 1.55 -12.91 -1.04
N ALA A 61 2.32 -11.96 -1.56
CA ALA A 61 1.77 -10.81 -2.28
C ALA A 61 1.13 -11.21 -3.62
N ASN A 62 1.70 -12.18 -4.35
CA ASN A 62 1.09 -12.71 -5.57
C ASN A 62 -0.19 -13.52 -5.28
N ALA A 63 -0.21 -14.32 -4.21
CA ALA A 63 -1.41 -15.03 -3.78
C ALA A 63 -2.53 -14.06 -3.38
N ASP A 64 -2.19 -12.95 -2.70
CA ASP A 64 -3.13 -11.86 -2.45
C ASP A 64 -3.62 -11.20 -3.74
N ARG A 65 -2.74 -11.07 -4.74
CA ARG A 65 -3.10 -10.61 -6.08
C ARG A 65 -4.12 -11.49 -6.79
N GLU A 66 -3.88 -12.79 -6.78
CA GLU A 66 -4.78 -13.77 -7.37
C GLU A 66 -6.18 -13.72 -6.76
N LYS A 67 -6.32 -13.38 -5.46
CA LYS A 67 -7.64 -13.21 -4.83
C LYS A 67 -8.48 -12.13 -5.49
N TYR A 68 -7.93 -10.93 -5.71
CA TYR A 68 -8.72 -9.86 -6.34
C TYR A 68 -8.85 -10.03 -7.86
N VAL A 69 -7.96 -10.78 -8.52
CA VAL A 69 -8.17 -11.22 -9.91
C VAL A 69 -9.37 -12.16 -9.98
N LYS A 70 -9.41 -13.19 -9.12
CA LYS A 70 -10.54 -14.11 -9.03
C LYS A 70 -11.86 -13.39 -8.68
N LYS A 71 -11.81 -12.40 -7.79
CA LYS A 71 -13.00 -11.59 -7.47
C LYS A 71 -13.52 -10.77 -8.65
N MET A 72 -12.65 -10.38 -9.57
CA MET A 72 -13.04 -9.73 -10.81
C MET A 72 -13.71 -10.72 -11.78
N GLU A 73 -13.21 -11.96 -11.86
CA GLU A 73 -13.82 -13.03 -12.67
C GLU A 73 -15.20 -13.44 -12.16
N GLU A 74 -15.39 -13.43 -10.83
CA GLU A 74 -16.65 -13.72 -10.15
C GLU A 74 -17.54 -12.47 -9.95
N GLU A 75 -17.23 -11.34 -10.59
CA GLU A 75 -17.96 -10.08 -10.36
C GLU A 75 -19.44 -10.22 -10.78
N PRO A 76 -20.40 -10.03 -9.86
CA PRO A 76 -21.82 -10.07 -10.19
C PRO A 76 -22.23 -8.87 -11.04
N SER A 77 -23.39 -8.94 -11.69
CA SER A 77 -23.90 -7.86 -12.56
C SER A 77 -24.06 -6.51 -11.86
N ASP A 78 -24.25 -6.51 -10.54
CA ASP A 78 -24.35 -5.29 -9.73
C ASP A 78 -22.98 -4.80 -9.21
N GLN A 79 -21.89 -5.45 -9.60
CA GLN A 79 -20.50 -5.12 -9.25
C GLN A 79 -20.27 -5.05 -7.74
N TYR A 80 -20.87 -6.00 -7.00
CA TYR A 80 -20.89 -6.04 -5.54
C TYR A 80 -21.56 -4.80 -4.92
N GLY A 81 -22.58 -4.28 -5.61
CA GLY A 81 -23.30 -3.07 -5.24
C GLY A 81 -22.54 -1.76 -5.53
N MET A 82 -21.43 -1.80 -6.28
CA MET A 82 -20.58 -0.63 -6.55
C MET A 82 -21.03 0.21 -7.75
N LEU A 83 -22.14 -0.13 -8.41
CA LEU A 83 -22.70 0.64 -9.53
C LEU A 83 -22.96 2.10 -9.16
N ALA A 84 -23.30 2.38 -7.90
CA ALA A 84 -23.46 3.75 -7.43
C ALA A 84 -22.18 4.58 -7.53
N VAL A 85 -21.00 3.96 -7.62
CA VAL A 85 -19.71 4.60 -7.89
C VAL A 85 -19.29 4.43 -9.35
N PHE A 86 -19.17 3.19 -9.81
CA PHE A 86 -18.64 2.89 -11.15
C PHE A 86 -19.58 3.35 -12.27
N GLY A 87 -20.89 3.40 -12.02
CA GLY A 87 -21.90 3.90 -12.95
C GLY A 87 -21.94 5.41 -13.10
N GLY A 88 -21.21 6.17 -12.27
CA GLY A 88 -21.11 7.62 -12.43
C GLY A 88 -19.70 8.14 -12.60
N MET A 89 -18.74 7.27 -12.94
CA MET A 89 -17.41 7.64 -13.39
C MET A 89 -17.26 7.21 -14.85
N TYR A 90 -16.60 8.02 -15.66
CA TYR A 90 -16.33 7.74 -17.07
C TYR A 90 -14.90 8.12 -17.42
N TRP A 91 -14.36 7.52 -18.48
CA TRP A 91 -13.06 7.89 -19.00
C TRP A 91 -13.10 9.25 -19.69
N ALA A 92 -12.08 10.08 -19.48
CA ALA A 92 -11.98 11.36 -20.18
C ALA A 92 -11.73 11.17 -21.69
N GLU A 93 -10.95 10.14 -22.03
CA GLU A 93 -10.61 9.78 -23.40
C GLU A 93 -11.72 8.97 -24.08
N SER A 94 -11.88 9.19 -25.40
CA SER A 94 -12.79 8.43 -26.26
C SER A 94 -12.59 6.90 -26.09
N PRO A 95 -13.67 6.09 -26.08
CA PRO A 95 -15.08 6.45 -26.30
C PRO A 95 -15.82 7.01 -25.07
N ARG A 96 -15.12 7.32 -23.97
CA ARG A 96 -15.68 7.83 -22.71
C ARG A 96 -16.70 6.91 -22.05
N GLU A 97 -16.48 5.61 -22.15
CA GLU A 97 -17.32 4.63 -21.49
C GLU A 97 -17.25 4.76 -19.96
N LEU A 98 -18.26 4.19 -19.30
CA LEU A 98 -18.33 4.17 -17.85
C LEU A 98 -17.30 3.20 -17.26
N ILE A 99 -16.87 3.48 -16.03
CA ILE A 99 -16.05 2.54 -15.25
C ILE A 99 -16.84 1.25 -14.94
N SER A 100 -18.16 1.31 -14.93
CA SER A 100 -19.04 0.14 -14.80
C SER A 100 -19.15 -0.70 -16.07
N ASP A 101 -18.61 -0.26 -17.21
CA ASP A 101 -18.70 -1.02 -18.45
C ASP A 101 -17.96 -2.37 -18.31
N THR A 102 -18.68 -3.46 -18.58
CA THR A 102 -18.19 -4.84 -18.52
C THR A 102 -17.59 -5.32 -19.84
N GLY A 103 -17.77 -4.58 -20.94
CA GLY A 103 -17.10 -4.82 -22.22
C GLY A 103 -15.77 -4.09 -22.39
N SER A 104 -15.46 -3.12 -21.52
CA SER A 104 -14.21 -2.36 -21.58
C SER A 104 -13.11 -2.95 -20.70
N GLU A 105 -12.01 -3.39 -21.32
CA GLU A 105 -10.84 -3.93 -20.61
C GLU A 105 -10.22 -2.93 -19.63
N ARG A 106 -10.20 -1.63 -19.98
CA ARG A 106 -9.66 -0.60 -19.09
C ARG A 106 -10.59 -0.37 -17.89
N SER A 107 -11.90 -0.40 -18.08
CA SER A 107 -12.87 -0.32 -16.98
C SER A 107 -12.81 -1.54 -16.06
N ILE A 108 -12.72 -2.76 -16.61
CA ILE A 108 -12.48 -3.99 -15.84
C ILE A 108 -11.20 -3.87 -14.99
N ARG A 109 -10.10 -3.41 -15.61
CA ARG A 109 -8.81 -3.23 -14.92
C ARG A 109 -8.91 -2.20 -13.80
N TYR A 110 -9.63 -1.10 -14.01
CA TYR A 110 -9.88 -0.09 -13.00
C TYR A 110 -10.60 -0.70 -11.79
N ARG A 111 -11.72 -1.41 -12.01
CA ARG A 111 -12.50 -2.03 -10.91
C ARG A 111 -11.67 -3.06 -10.15
N ARG A 112 -10.92 -3.91 -10.85
CA ARG A 112 -9.97 -4.87 -10.23
C ARG A 112 -8.97 -4.18 -9.31
N ARG A 113 -8.40 -3.05 -9.75
CA ARG A 113 -7.44 -2.27 -8.94
C ARG A 113 -8.10 -1.60 -7.74
N VAL A 114 -9.35 -1.18 -7.84
CA VAL A 114 -10.12 -0.72 -6.68
C VAL A 114 -10.33 -1.87 -5.69
N TYR A 115 -10.71 -3.05 -6.16
CA TYR A 115 -10.89 -4.24 -5.32
C TYR A 115 -9.60 -4.67 -4.62
N SER A 116 -8.43 -4.49 -5.25
CA SER A 116 -7.15 -4.82 -4.61
C SER A 116 -6.89 -4.03 -3.33
N ILE A 117 -7.48 -2.84 -3.20
CA ILE A 117 -7.39 -2.00 -2.00
C ILE A 117 -8.54 -2.30 -1.04
N LEU A 118 -9.79 -2.24 -1.50
CA LEU A 118 -10.94 -2.32 -0.61
C LEU A 118 -11.07 -3.71 0.05
N LEU A 119 -10.88 -4.80 -0.71
CA LEU A 119 -11.08 -6.16 -0.21
C LEU A 119 -10.03 -6.63 0.80
N ASN A 120 -9.02 -5.80 1.08
CA ASN A 120 -8.05 -6.06 2.13
C ASN A 120 -8.58 -5.72 3.53
N ALA A 121 -9.64 -4.91 3.64
CA ALA A 121 -10.24 -4.53 4.93
C ALA A 121 -11.77 -4.45 4.93
N ILE A 122 -12.42 -4.51 3.77
CA ILE A 122 -13.87 -4.41 3.60
C ILE A 122 -14.37 -5.69 2.91
N GLU A 123 -15.36 -6.35 3.51
CA GLU A 123 -15.97 -7.54 2.93
C GLU A 123 -16.84 -7.18 1.72
N THR A 124 -17.05 -8.13 0.80
CA THR A 124 -17.83 -7.89 -0.43
C THR A 124 -19.27 -7.45 -0.17
N ASN A 125 -19.89 -7.96 0.90
CA ASN A 125 -21.25 -7.58 1.33
C ASN A 125 -21.34 -6.14 1.90
N GLU A 126 -20.20 -5.53 2.25
CA GLU A 126 -20.11 -4.16 2.77
C GLU A 126 -19.78 -3.14 1.68
N LEU A 127 -19.32 -3.58 0.51
CA LEU A 127 -18.97 -2.70 -0.61
C LEU A 127 -20.14 -1.83 -1.05
N LYS A 128 -21.36 -2.38 -1.12
CA LYS A 128 -22.57 -1.59 -1.39
C LYS A 128 -22.70 -0.40 -0.44
N LYS A 129 -22.56 -0.63 0.87
CA LYS A 129 -22.66 0.42 1.90
C LYS A 129 -21.54 1.45 1.75
N PHE A 130 -20.34 1.03 1.37
CA PHE A 130 -19.23 1.93 1.08
C PHE A 130 -19.52 2.80 -0.15
N SER A 131 -20.12 2.23 -1.19
CA SER A 131 -20.49 2.95 -2.42
C SER A 131 -21.54 4.03 -2.19
N GLU A 132 -22.46 3.83 -1.25
CA GLU A 132 -23.55 4.76 -0.94
C GLU A 132 -23.03 6.08 -0.32
N ILE A 133 -21.85 6.07 0.31
CA ILE A 133 -21.19 7.28 0.85
C ILE A 133 -20.93 8.30 -0.27
N ARG A 134 -20.66 7.82 -1.50
CA ARG A 134 -20.35 8.67 -2.67
C ARG A 134 -21.48 9.64 -2.99
N ILE A 135 -22.74 9.22 -2.85
CA ILE A 135 -23.92 10.00 -3.27
C ILE A 135 -23.90 11.42 -2.65
N LEU A 136 -23.16 11.62 -1.56
CA LEU A 136 -23.12 12.84 -0.79
C LEU A 136 -21.87 13.71 -1.03
N SER A 137 -20.83 13.26 -1.76
CA SER A 137 -19.60 14.05 -1.98
C SER A 137 -18.81 13.67 -3.24
N ILE A 138 -18.57 14.63 -4.14
CA ILE A 138 -17.75 14.45 -5.35
C ILE A 138 -16.30 14.08 -5.04
N LYS A 139 -15.79 14.46 -3.86
CA LYS A 139 -14.42 14.13 -3.41
C LYS A 139 -14.23 12.65 -3.12
N VAL A 140 -15.32 11.89 -2.93
CA VAL A 140 -15.25 10.42 -2.86
C VAL A 140 -14.72 9.84 -4.18
N LEU A 141 -15.00 10.46 -5.33
CA LEU A 141 -14.48 10.01 -6.62
C LEU A 141 -12.96 10.10 -6.72
N GLU A 142 -12.35 11.13 -6.11
CA GLU A 142 -10.89 11.28 -6.07
C GLU A 142 -10.23 10.13 -5.31
N ILE A 143 -10.86 9.67 -4.22
CA ILE A 143 -10.40 8.49 -3.47
C ILE A 143 -10.41 7.23 -4.33
N PHE A 144 -11.46 7.02 -5.14
CA PHE A 144 -11.51 5.88 -6.06
C PHE A 144 -10.44 5.96 -7.16
N SER A 145 -10.18 7.15 -7.70
CA SER A 145 -9.09 7.37 -8.64
C SER A 145 -7.75 6.99 -8.01
N LEU A 146 -7.53 7.39 -6.75
CA LEU A 146 -6.34 7.00 -5.98
C LEU A 146 -6.25 5.50 -5.76
N PHE A 147 -7.37 4.82 -5.46
CA PHE A 147 -7.37 3.36 -5.34
C PHE A 147 -6.95 2.66 -6.64
N ASN A 148 -7.42 3.12 -7.79
CA ASN A 148 -6.97 2.60 -9.08
C ASN A 148 -5.46 2.81 -9.26
N LEU A 149 -4.93 4.01 -8.94
CA LEU A 149 -3.51 4.28 -9.05
C LEU A 149 -2.67 3.39 -8.12
N PHE A 150 -3.03 3.29 -6.84
CA PHE A 150 -2.41 2.36 -5.89
C PHE A 150 -2.45 0.92 -6.37
N GLY A 151 -3.61 0.47 -6.82
CA GLY A 151 -3.78 -0.89 -7.34
C GLY A 151 -2.87 -1.15 -8.53
N SER A 152 -2.67 -0.16 -9.41
CA SER A 152 -1.68 -0.23 -10.48
C SER A 152 -0.26 -0.34 -9.95
N THR A 153 0.15 0.54 -9.03
CA THR A 153 1.49 0.53 -8.42
C THR A 153 1.81 -0.82 -7.78
N LEU A 154 0.84 -1.41 -7.06
CA LEU A 154 0.96 -2.71 -6.43
C LEU A 154 1.05 -3.85 -7.45
N ASP A 155 0.14 -3.88 -8.44
CA ASP A 155 0.15 -4.88 -9.52
C ASP A 155 1.52 -4.87 -10.24
N ASP A 156 2.01 -3.69 -10.61
CA ASP A 156 3.27 -3.53 -11.34
C ASP A 156 4.46 -4.09 -10.55
N VAL A 157 4.56 -3.76 -9.25
CA VAL A 157 5.65 -4.24 -8.39
C VAL A 157 5.55 -5.75 -8.16
N VAL A 158 4.36 -6.26 -7.84
CA VAL A 158 4.16 -7.69 -7.55
C VAL A 158 4.47 -8.53 -8.78
N VAL A 159 3.95 -8.15 -9.96
CA VAL A 159 4.22 -8.86 -11.22
C VAL A 159 5.71 -8.81 -11.56
N HIS A 160 6.33 -7.64 -11.43
CA HIS A 160 7.76 -7.47 -11.69
C HIS A 160 8.61 -8.40 -10.80
N LEU A 161 8.40 -8.36 -9.48
CA LEU A 161 9.17 -9.18 -8.53
C LEU A 161 8.88 -10.67 -8.68
N TYR A 162 7.62 -11.06 -8.89
CA TYR A 162 7.25 -12.45 -9.09
C TYR A 162 7.95 -13.05 -10.31
N SER A 163 8.02 -12.30 -11.42
CA SER A 163 8.72 -12.73 -12.65
C SER A 163 10.24 -12.89 -12.48
N LYS A 164 10.82 -12.30 -11.43
CA LYS A 164 12.26 -12.27 -11.17
C LYS A 164 12.68 -13.08 -9.95
N LYS A 165 11.75 -13.75 -9.26
CA LYS A 165 12.01 -14.41 -7.97
C LYS A 165 13.17 -15.41 -8.05
N ASP A 166 13.27 -16.17 -9.13
CA ASP A 166 14.34 -17.17 -9.34
C ASP A 166 15.72 -16.55 -9.62
N THR A 167 15.75 -15.24 -9.92
CA THR A 167 16.98 -14.49 -10.21
C THR A 167 17.47 -13.62 -9.05
N LEU A 168 16.73 -13.58 -7.93
CA LEU A 168 17.09 -12.81 -6.73
C LEU A 168 18.48 -13.15 -6.19
N GLY A 169 18.92 -14.40 -6.35
CA GLY A 169 20.25 -14.85 -5.92
C GLY A 169 21.41 -14.09 -6.59
N LYS A 170 21.17 -13.40 -7.70
CA LYS A 170 22.16 -12.55 -8.39
C LYS A 170 22.42 -11.22 -7.68
N LEU A 171 21.48 -10.75 -6.85
CA LEU A 171 21.65 -9.50 -6.11
C LEU A 171 22.65 -9.69 -4.95
N ASP A 172 23.39 -8.63 -4.63
CA ASP A 172 24.20 -8.58 -3.42
C ASP A 172 23.31 -8.44 -2.16
N ILE A 173 23.92 -8.65 -0.99
CA ILE A 173 23.21 -8.63 0.30
C ILE A 173 22.59 -7.26 0.59
N SER A 174 23.24 -6.16 0.18
CA SER A 174 22.74 -4.80 0.40
C SER A 174 21.47 -4.55 -0.42
N ASN A 175 21.50 -4.93 -1.69
CA ASN A 175 20.37 -4.84 -2.60
C ASN A 175 19.20 -5.73 -2.17
N LEU A 176 19.47 -6.94 -1.67
CA LEU A 176 18.43 -7.81 -1.09
C LEU A 176 17.78 -7.19 0.16
N LYS A 177 18.57 -6.67 1.10
CA LYS A 177 18.06 -5.97 2.29
C LYS A 177 17.21 -4.75 1.90
N ARG A 178 17.70 -3.95 0.95
CA ARG A 178 16.98 -2.77 0.46
C ARG A 178 15.67 -3.16 -0.20
N LEU A 179 15.68 -4.15 -1.10
CA LEU A 179 14.49 -4.64 -1.78
C LEU A 179 13.43 -5.12 -0.78
N LYS A 180 13.83 -5.92 0.21
CA LYS A 180 12.93 -6.42 1.26
C LYS A 180 12.26 -5.27 2.00
N ASN A 181 13.04 -4.31 2.48
CA ASN A 181 12.53 -3.17 3.25
C ASN A 181 11.56 -2.30 2.42
N LEU A 182 11.90 -2.02 1.16
CA LEU A 182 11.04 -1.25 0.26
C LEU A 182 9.72 -1.96 -0.02
N PHE A 183 9.77 -3.27 -0.28
CA PHE A 183 8.59 -4.06 -0.60
C PHE A 183 7.67 -4.24 0.62
N GLU A 184 8.23 -4.50 1.81
CA GLU A 184 7.47 -4.52 3.06
C GLU A 184 6.77 -3.18 3.32
N LYS A 185 7.45 -2.06 3.07
CA LYS A 185 6.87 -0.72 3.22
C LYS A 185 5.72 -0.49 2.25
N LEU A 186 5.85 -0.91 0.99
CA LEU A 186 4.79 -0.81 -0.01
C LEU A 186 3.53 -1.61 0.41
N LEU A 187 3.71 -2.84 0.89
CA LEU A 187 2.61 -3.68 1.39
C LEU A 187 1.97 -3.10 2.66
N SER A 188 2.76 -2.46 3.52
CA SER A 188 2.26 -1.74 4.70
C SER A 188 1.38 -0.55 4.29
N ILE A 189 1.77 0.22 3.28
CA ILE A 189 0.96 1.33 2.75
C ILE A 189 -0.39 0.83 2.24
N LYS A 190 -0.43 -0.28 1.47
CA LYS A 190 -1.69 -0.91 1.07
C LYS A 190 -2.60 -1.16 2.28
N THR A 191 -2.05 -1.73 3.35
CA THR A 191 -2.79 -2.03 4.58
C THR A 191 -3.31 -0.77 5.27
N ILE A 192 -2.50 0.29 5.34
CA ILE A 192 -2.89 1.57 5.93
C ILE A 192 -4.07 2.19 5.16
N VAL A 193 -3.99 2.26 3.83
CA VAL A 193 -5.05 2.84 2.98
C VAL A 193 -6.33 2.01 3.07
N SER A 194 -6.22 0.68 3.13
CA SER A 194 -7.38 -0.21 3.31
C SER A 194 -8.08 0.06 4.65
N LYS A 195 -7.31 0.22 5.74
CA LYS A 195 -7.83 0.55 7.08
C LYS A 195 -8.46 1.94 7.14
N MET A 196 -7.85 2.93 6.49
CA MET A 196 -8.43 4.27 6.32
C MET A 196 -9.81 4.20 5.64
N SER A 197 -9.94 3.37 4.61
CA SER A 197 -11.20 3.15 3.89
C SER A 197 -12.25 2.46 4.76
N LYS A 198 -11.87 1.40 5.50
CA LYS A 198 -12.76 0.73 6.45
C LYS A 198 -13.20 1.70 7.57
N ARG A 199 -12.32 2.58 8.02
CA ARG A 199 -12.66 3.60 9.02
C ARG A 199 -13.70 4.58 8.50
N LEU A 200 -13.57 5.08 7.26
CA LEU A 200 -14.61 5.93 6.65
C LEU A 200 -15.98 5.22 6.66
N LEU A 201 -16.02 3.93 6.32
CA LEU A 201 -17.26 3.15 6.36
C LEU A 201 -17.88 3.14 7.76
N LEU A 202 -17.08 2.81 8.78
CA LEU A 202 -17.55 2.68 10.15
C LEU A 202 -17.98 4.03 10.74
N ASP A 203 -17.16 5.06 10.58
CA ASP A 203 -17.45 6.41 11.05
C ASP A 203 -18.74 6.92 10.40
N TYR A 204 -18.97 6.64 9.10
CA TYR A 204 -20.19 7.00 8.40
C TYR A 204 -21.41 6.23 8.93
N GLN A 205 -21.29 4.91 9.12
CA GLN A 205 -22.39 4.08 9.62
C GLN A 205 -22.87 4.52 11.01
N ASN A 206 -21.91 4.87 11.87
CA ASN A 206 -22.15 5.31 13.25
C ASN A 206 -22.53 6.80 13.36
N ASN A 207 -22.57 7.53 12.23
CA ASN A 207 -22.77 8.98 12.20
C ASN A 207 -21.77 9.75 13.09
N GLU A 208 -20.53 9.25 13.18
CA GLU A 208 -19.45 9.90 13.92
C GLU A 208 -19.25 11.32 13.39
N ASN A 209 -19.14 12.30 14.29
CA ASN A 209 -19.02 13.72 13.93
C ASN A 209 -20.10 14.21 12.95
N PHE A 210 -21.29 13.58 12.97
CA PHE A 210 -22.44 13.90 12.12
C PHE A 210 -22.23 13.68 10.62
N ILE A 211 -21.20 12.93 10.19
CA ILE A 211 -20.87 12.79 8.76
C ILE A 211 -21.91 12.00 7.94
N LYS A 212 -22.88 11.34 8.58
CA LYS A 212 -24.01 10.71 7.87
C LYS A 212 -25.14 11.67 7.56
N THR A 213 -25.29 12.70 8.40
CA THR A 213 -26.46 13.60 8.42
C THR A 213 -26.14 15.01 7.93
N ASP A 214 -24.87 15.41 7.99
CA ASP A 214 -24.38 16.71 7.52
C ASP A 214 -23.38 16.54 6.37
N ASN A 215 -23.82 16.91 5.16
CA ASN A 215 -23.01 16.81 3.94
C ASN A 215 -21.76 17.69 3.97
N ALA A 216 -21.78 18.84 4.67
CA ALA A 216 -20.60 19.68 4.80
C ALA A 216 -19.54 19.02 5.69
N LYS A 217 -19.98 18.38 6.78
CA LYS A 217 -19.08 17.58 7.66
C LYS A 217 -18.48 16.39 6.92
N LEU A 218 -19.29 15.65 6.16
CA LEU A 218 -18.80 14.58 5.31
C LEU A 218 -17.79 15.08 4.27
N GLY A 219 -18.11 16.21 3.62
CA GLY A 219 -17.22 16.85 2.66
C GLY A 219 -15.84 17.15 3.26
N SER A 220 -15.80 17.80 4.42
CA SER A 220 -14.53 18.07 5.13
C SER A 220 -13.79 16.79 5.54
N TYR A 221 -14.50 15.78 6.04
CA TYR A 221 -13.91 14.50 6.42
C TYR A 221 -13.25 13.81 5.22
N VAL A 222 -13.98 13.72 4.09
CA VAL A 222 -13.49 13.06 2.86
C VAL A 222 -12.32 13.83 2.25
N VAL A 223 -12.29 15.16 2.31
CA VAL A 223 -11.14 15.97 1.85
C VAL A 223 -9.89 15.64 2.68
N ALA A 224 -10.00 15.64 4.01
CA ALA A 224 -8.88 15.32 4.89
C ALA A 224 -8.38 13.89 4.68
N LEU A 225 -9.29 12.94 4.43
CA LEU A 225 -8.96 11.55 4.12
C LEU A 225 -8.27 11.41 2.75
N SER A 226 -8.81 12.07 1.72
CA SER A 226 -8.24 12.06 0.37
C SER A 226 -6.80 12.57 0.37
N ASN A 227 -6.51 13.65 1.09
CA ASN A 227 -5.16 14.19 1.24
C ASN A 227 -4.19 13.18 1.89
N GLN A 228 -4.62 12.49 2.95
CA GLN A 228 -3.80 11.45 3.59
C GLN A 228 -3.54 10.26 2.65
N ILE A 229 -4.55 9.85 1.88
CA ILE A 229 -4.42 8.76 0.89
C ILE A 229 -3.47 9.19 -0.25
N GLN A 230 -3.55 10.44 -0.70
CA GLN A 230 -2.67 11.00 -1.72
C GLN A 230 -1.20 11.02 -1.28
N GLU A 231 -0.91 11.40 -0.02
CA GLU A 231 0.45 11.33 0.52
C GLU A 231 0.99 9.91 0.51
N LYS A 232 0.16 8.95 0.91
CA LYS A 232 0.51 7.53 0.87
C LYS A 232 0.73 7.04 -0.57
N TYR A 233 0.00 7.57 -1.54
CA TYR A 233 0.17 7.21 -2.95
C TYR A 233 1.52 7.72 -3.47
N ASN A 234 1.84 8.98 -3.18
CA ASN A 234 3.12 9.57 -3.56
C ASN A 234 4.29 8.79 -2.96
N GLU A 235 4.14 8.29 -1.73
CA GLU A 235 5.12 7.39 -1.11
C GLU A 235 5.21 6.05 -1.85
N ALA A 236 4.09 5.41 -2.17
CA ALA A 236 4.06 4.14 -2.88
C ALA A 236 4.67 4.21 -4.30
N GLU A 237 4.42 5.28 -5.06
CA GLU A 237 5.01 5.48 -6.38
C GLU A 237 6.54 5.64 -6.33
N ARG A 238 7.06 6.33 -5.31
CA ARG A 238 8.51 6.42 -5.08
C ARG A 238 9.09 5.04 -4.77
N LEU A 239 8.43 4.27 -3.89
CA LEU A 239 8.86 2.91 -3.56
C LEU A 239 8.87 1.99 -4.79
N LYS A 240 7.83 2.05 -5.64
CA LYS A 240 7.80 1.31 -6.92
C LYS A 240 9.02 1.65 -7.78
N SER A 241 9.31 2.94 -7.94
CA SER A 241 10.45 3.40 -8.74
C SER A 241 11.77 2.88 -8.18
N GLU A 242 11.97 2.96 -6.86
CA GLU A 242 13.17 2.44 -6.20
C GLU A 242 13.31 0.92 -6.33
N ILE A 243 12.21 0.17 -6.22
CA ILE A 243 12.21 -1.29 -6.39
C ILE A 243 12.61 -1.68 -7.81
N ILE A 244 12.05 -1.02 -8.82
CA ILE A 244 12.36 -1.30 -10.23
C ILE A 244 13.83 -1.02 -10.53
N LEU A 245 14.39 0.06 -9.96
CA LEU A 245 15.78 0.46 -10.18
C LEU A 245 16.81 -0.56 -9.65
N ILE A 246 16.47 -1.40 -8.67
CA ILE A 246 17.37 -2.43 -8.15
C ILE A 246 17.76 -3.46 -9.23
N TYR A 247 16.93 -3.66 -10.25
CA TYR A 247 17.20 -4.63 -11.32
C TYR A 247 17.78 -4.02 -12.59
N THR A 248 17.99 -2.71 -12.62
CA THR A 248 18.63 -1.99 -13.74
C THR A 248 20.09 -1.64 -13.47
N LEU A 249 20.55 -1.87 -12.24
CA LEU A 249 21.94 -1.70 -11.78
C LEU A 249 22.70 -3.02 -11.89
#